data_AF-A0A359M4R6-F1
#
_entry.id   AF-A0A359M4R6-F1
#
_cell.length_a   1.000
_cell.length_b   1.000
_cell.length_c   1.000
_cell.angle_alpha   90.00
_cell.angle_beta   90.00
_cell.angle_gamma   90.00
#
_symmetry.space_group_name_H-M   'P 1'
#
loop_
_entity.id
_entity.type
_entity.pdbx_description
1 polymer ?
#
loop_
_entity_poly.entity_id
_entity_poly.type
_entity_poly.pdbx_seq_one_letter_code
_entity_poly.pdbx_strand_id
1 'polypeptide(L)' 'ERECSIQRRHQKVIEESPSPLVASHAGLRQRMGDAAVQAARAAGYYNAGTVEFLVDEQANFYFLEMNTRLQV' A
#
# COMPACT_ATOMS: atom_id res chain seq x y z
N GLU A 1 5.93 0.19 -3.79
CA GLU A 1 4.76 0.72 -3.05
C GLU A 1 4.60 2.20 -3.35
N ARG A 2 3.42 2.76 -3.10
CA ARG A 2 3.12 4.18 -3.34
C ARG A 2 2.73 4.87 -2.05
N GLU A 3 3.18 6.10 -1.89
CA GLU A 3 2.69 7.02 -0.88
C GLU A 3 1.48 7.78 -1.44
N CYS A 4 0.37 7.80 -0.71
CA CYS A 4 -0.86 8.49 -1.14
C CYS A 4 -1.59 9.18 0.02
N SER A 5 -0.87 9.57 1.08
CA SER A 5 -1.43 10.27 2.25
C SER A 5 -1.85 11.72 1.96
N ILE A 6 -1.29 12.36 0.93
CA ILE A 6 -1.69 13.72 0.53
C ILE A 6 -3.04 13.66 -0.19
N GLN A 7 -4.10 13.85 0.58
CA GLN A 7 -5.47 13.74 0.13
C GLN A 7 -6.28 15.00 0.46
N ARG A 8 -7.28 15.31 -0.36
CA ARG A 8 -8.25 16.37 -0.10
C ARG A 8 -9.66 15.79 -0.17
N ARG A 9 -10.42 15.85 0.93
CA ARG A 9 -11.78 15.31 1.01
C ARG A 9 -11.87 13.85 0.52
N HIS A 10 -10.97 12.99 1.01
CA HIS A 10 -10.88 11.57 0.67
C HIS A 10 -10.50 11.26 -0.79
N GLN A 11 -9.98 12.26 -1.52
CA GLN A 11 -9.43 12.07 -2.87
C GLN A 11 -7.91 12.12 -2.81
N LYS A 12 -7.23 11.13 -3.41
CA LYS A 12 -5.77 11.13 -3.61
C LYS A 12 -5.42 12.29 -4.56
N VAL A 13 -4.59 13.22 -4.08
CA VAL A 13 -4.19 14.41 -4.85
C VAL A 13 -2.77 14.25 -5.36
N ILE A 14 -1.87 13.73 -4.54
CA ILE A 14 -0.48 13.46 -4.89
C ILE A 14 -0.17 12.01 -4.55
N GLU A 15 0.45 11.32 -5.50
CA GLU A 15 0.99 9.98 -5.32
C GLU A 15 2.47 9.96 -5.70
N GLU A 16 3.28 9.32 -4.85
CA GLU A 16 4.73 9.23 -5.08
C GLU A 16 5.20 7.78 -4.99
N SER A 17 6.18 7.43 -5.81
CA SER A 17 6.79 6.11 -5.83
C SER A 17 8.30 6.24 -6.02
N PRO A 18 9.13 5.59 -5.17
CA PRO A 18 8.76 4.83 -3.97
C PRO A 18 8.31 5.73 -2.81
N SER A 19 7.65 5.17 -1.78
CA SER A 19 7.24 5.96 -0.60
C SER A 19 8.48 6.40 0.22
N PRO A 20 8.64 7.70 0.54
CA PRO A 20 9.71 8.19 1.41
C PRO A 20 9.65 7.60 2.82
N LEU A 21 8.44 7.42 3.38
CA LEU A 21 8.22 6.80 4.68
C LEU A 21 8.71 5.35 4.70
N VAL A 22 8.41 4.61 3.63
CA VAL A 22 8.85 3.21 3.54
C VAL A 22 10.35 3.11 3.30
N ALA A 23 10.93 4.07 2.57
CA ALA A 23 12.38 4.13 2.36
C ALA A 23 13.16 4.44 3.65
N SER A 24 12.58 5.20 4.59
CA SER A 24 13.23 5.54 5.86
C SER A 24 13.18 4.40 6.91
N HIS A 25 12.40 3.35 6.69
CA HIS A 25 12.24 2.23 7.60
C HIS A 25 12.75 0.91 7.01
N ALA A 26 13.90 0.44 7.50
CA ALA A 26 14.51 -0.79 7.04
C ALA A 26 13.56 -2.00 7.18
N GLY A 27 13.41 -2.77 6.10
CA GLY A 27 12.57 -3.97 6.07
C GLY A 27 11.06 -3.73 5.93
N LEU A 28 10.57 -2.49 6.08
CA LEU A 28 9.13 -2.20 5.96
C LEU A 28 8.59 -2.53 4.57
N ARG A 29 9.32 -2.16 3.51
CA ARG A 29 8.96 -2.47 2.11
C ARG A 29 8.70 -3.95 1.89
N GLN A 30 9.62 -4.79 2.38
CA GLN A 30 9.53 -6.23 2.21
C GLN A 30 8.33 -6.79 2.97
N ARG A 31 8.15 -6.41 4.25
CA ARG A 31 7.02 -6.86 5.06
C ARG A 31 5.66 -6.48 4.44
N MET A 32 5.52 -5.25 3.95
CA MET A 32 4.28 -4.79 3.29
C MET A 32 4.05 -5.50 1.95
N GLY A 33 5.10 -5.67 1.16
CA GLY A 33 5.05 -6.38 -0.11
C GLY A 33 4.64 -7.85 0.06
N ASP A 34 5.25 -8.54 1.02
CA ASP A 34 4.94 -9.94 1.33
C ASP A 34 3.48 -10.07 1.81
N ALA A 35 3.02 -9.17 2.67
CA ALA A 35 1.61 -9.14 3.12
C ALA A 35 0.63 -8.90 1.96
N ALA A 36 0.94 -7.98 1.04
CA ALA A 36 0.11 -7.73 -0.14
C ALA A 36 0.03 -8.95 -1.07
N VAL A 37 1.15 -9.64 -1.30
CA VAL A 37 1.19 -10.87 -2.11
C VAL A 37 0.41 -12.00 -1.42
N GLN A 38 0.53 -12.14 -0.10
CA GLN A 38 -0.25 -13.12 0.66
C GLN A 38 -1.76 -12.85 0.55
N ALA A 39 -2.20 -11.60 0.67
CA ALA A 39 -3.60 -11.22 0.52
C ALA A 39 -4.12 -11.58 -0.89
N ALA A 40 -3.38 -11.23 -1.94
CA ALA A 40 -3.74 -11.55 -3.32
C ALA A 40 -3.83 -13.07 -3.56
N ARG A 41 -2.87 -13.85 -3.03
CA ARG A 41 -2.88 -15.32 -3.13
C ARG A 41 -4.05 -15.95 -2.39
N ALA A 42 -4.34 -15.48 -1.18
CA ALA A 42 -5.47 -15.96 -0.39
C ALA A 42 -6.81 -15.72 -1.08
N ALA A 43 -6.93 -14.62 -1.83
CA ALA A 43 -8.10 -14.30 -2.65
C ALA A 43 -8.15 -15.04 -3.99
N GLY A 44 -7.12 -15.81 -4.36
CA GLY A 44 -7.00 -16.41 -5.70
C GLY A 44 -6.98 -15.38 -6.82
N TYR A 45 -6.48 -14.17 -6.54
CA TYR A 45 -6.62 -13.03 -7.43
C TYR A 45 -5.68 -13.12 -8.64
N TYR A 46 -6.25 -12.91 -9.83
CA TYR A 46 -5.53 -12.95 -11.11
C TYR A 46 -5.88 -11.72 -11.96
N ASN A 47 -5.23 -10.59 -11.67
CA ASN A 47 -5.16 -9.39 -12.52
C ASN A 47 -4.17 -8.38 -11.89
N ALA A 48 -4.06 -7.18 -12.47
CA ALA A 48 -3.46 -6.03 -11.79
C ALA A 48 -4.42 -5.44 -10.76
N GLY A 49 -3.94 -5.29 -9.53
CA GLY A 49 -4.65 -4.67 -8.42
C GLY A 49 -3.68 -4.07 -7.41
N THR A 50 -4.22 -3.40 -6.41
CA THR A 50 -3.43 -2.75 -5.35
C THR A 50 -3.98 -3.15 -3.99
N VAL A 51 -3.08 -3.30 -3.02
CA VAL A 51 -3.44 -3.51 -1.62
C VAL A 51 -3.06 -2.25 -0.87
N GLU A 52 -4.04 -1.61 -0.25
CA GLU A 52 -3.89 -0.37 0.47
C GLU A 52 -3.67 -0.63 1.95
N PHE A 53 -2.71 0.08 2.53
CA PHE A 53 -2.36 -0.01 3.93
C PHE A 53 -2.36 1.37 4.56
N LEU A 54 -2.66 1.41 5.86
CA LEU A 54 -2.35 2.53 6.73
C LEU A 54 -1.07 2.22 7.49
N VAL A 55 -0.18 3.20 7.64
CA VAL A 55 1.07 3.06 8.40
C VAL A 55 1.06 4.09 9.53
N ASP A 56 1.36 3.66 10.76
CA ASP A 56 1.46 4.55 11.91
C ASP A 56 2.90 5.10 12.10
N GLU A 57 3.07 6.00 13.08
CA GLU A 57 4.37 6.62 13.39
C GLU A 57 5.43 5.63 13.89
N GLN A 58 5.02 4.45 14.36
CA GLN A 58 5.92 3.38 14.81
C GLN A 58 6.21 2.37 13.69
N ALA A 59 5.82 2.67 12.45
CA ALA A 59 5.99 1.83 11.28
C ALA A 59 5.28 0.45 11.39
N ASN A 60 4.20 0.38 12.16
CA ASN A 60 3.24 -0.70 12.02
C ASN A 60 2.29 -0.38 10.87
N PHE A 61 1.88 -1.40 10.14
CA PHE A 61 0.97 -1.26 9.01
C PHE A 61 -0.27 -2.13 9.19
N TYR A 62 -1.39 -1.64 8.67
CA TYR A 62 -2.71 -2.25 8.82
C TYR A 62 -3.37 -2.31 7.44
N PHE A 63 -3.95 -3.46 7.11
CA PHE A 63 -4.72 -3.61 5.87
C PHE A 63 -5.93 -2.68 5.89
N LEU A 64 -6.14 -1.94 4.80
CA LEU A 64 -7.30 -1.08 4.61
C LEU A 64 -8.28 -1.72 3.63
N GLU A 65 -7.83 -1.91 2.39
CA GLU A 65 -8.64 -2.51 1.33
C GLU A 65 -7.76 -3.07 0.20
N MET A 66 -8.39 -3.81 -0.71
CA MET A 66 -7.77 -4.23 -1.97
C MET A 66 -8.59 -3.69 -3.14
N ASN A 67 -7.96 -2.89 -4.00
CA ASN A 67 -8.54 -2.46 -5.27
C ASN A 67 -8.25 -3.53 -6.34
N THR A 68 -9.29 -4.24 -6.78
CA THR A 68 -9.20 -5.33 -7.78
C THR A 68 -9.18 -4.81 -9.23
N ARG A 69 -8.64 -3.61 -9.42
CA ARG A 69 -8.49 -2.91 -10.70
C ARG A 69 -7.20 -2.11 -10.70
N LEU A 70 -6.78 -1.64 -11.87
CA LEU A 70 -5.69 -0.69 -11.96
C LEU A 70 -6.04 0.60 -11.19
N GLN A 71 -5.04 1.13 -10.48
CA GLN A 71 -5.16 2.40 -9.76
C GLN A 71 -4.80 3.56 -10.71
N VAL A 72 -5.48 4.69 -10.53
CA VAL A 72 -5.23 5.96 -11.23
C VAL A 72 -3.89 6.56 -10.83
#